data_AF-A0A939DFF4-F1
#
_entry.id   AF-A0A939DFF4-F1
#
_cell.length_a   1.000
_cell.length_b   1.000
_cell.length_c   1.000
_cell.angle_alpha   90.00
_cell.angle_beta   90.00
_cell.angle_gamma   90.00
#
_symmetry.space_group_name_H-M   'P 1'
#
loop_
_entity.id
_entity.type
_entity.pdbx_description
1 polymer ?
#
loop_
_entity_poly.entity_id
_entity_poly.type
_entity_poly.pdbx_seq_one_letter_code
_entity_poly.pdbx_strand_id
1 'polypeptide(L)'
;MSGAGDAGPPESPAPAGAREQAEWLQLLQLTADTGSDLGQLLVLELRLALASLGRMLLLALAFLPLLLLAWLGLTLLPAVLLYQHSGSPALGVLLFLAIQLMALGGIAMAWLRYRKGLGLPRTRRQWRAFTGEGTGEGGGEPEVAEP
;
A
#
# COMPACT_ATOMS: atom_id res chain seq x y z
N MET A 1 -39.32 14.66 76.47
CA MET A 1 -38.18 15.28 75.78
C MET A 1 -37.52 14.14 74.99
N SER A 2 -37.95 13.82 73.77
CA SER A 2 -37.69 14.47 72.47
C SER A 2 -36.20 14.53 72.09
N GLY A 3 -35.87 13.96 70.92
CA GLY A 3 -34.59 14.09 70.18
C GLY A 3 -33.73 12.82 70.21
N ALA A 4 -33.20 12.29 69.11
CA ALA A 4 -33.20 12.70 67.72
C ALA A 4 -32.87 11.47 66.86
N GLY A 5 -33.62 11.25 65.79
CA GLY A 5 -33.27 10.27 64.76
C GLY A 5 -32.06 10.77 63.98
N ASP A 6 -31.05 9.91 63.89
CA ASP A 6 -29.88 10.10 63.02
C ASP A 6 -30.34 9.93 61.57
N ALA A 7 -30.74 11.05 60.96
CA ALA A 7 -30.97 11.14 59.53
C ALA A 7 -29.60 11.39 58.87
N GLY A 8 -28.96 10.31 58.43
CA GLY A 8 -27.84 10.40 57.50
C GLY A 8 -28.21 11.29 56.31
N PRO A 9 -27.27 12.11 55.80
CA PRO A 9 -27.56 13.10 54.77
C PRO A 9 -28.15 12.43 53.53
N PRO A 10 -29.14 13.05 52.87
CA PRO A 10 -29.74 12.51 51.67
C PRO A 10 -28.67 12.41 50.58
N GLU A 11 -28.37 11.20 50.11
CA GLU A 11 -27.72 11.01 48.83
C GLU A 11 -28.67 11.57 47.76
N SER A 12 -28.47 12.85 47.40
CA SER A 12 -29.16 13.46 46.28
C SER A 12 -28.87 12.64 45.03
N PRO A 13 -29.88 12.05 44.37
CA PRO A 13 -29.66 11.39 43.10
C PRO A 13 -29.20 12.45 42.10
N ALA A 14 -27.97 12.32 41.62
CA ALA A 14 -27.48 13.11 40.49
C ALA A 14 -28.54 13.07 39.38
N PRO A 15 -28.82 14.20 38.70
CA PRO A 15 -29.87 14.26 37.68
C PRO A 15 -29.61 13.18 36.63
N ALA A 16 -30.66 12.48 36.19
CA ALA A 16 -30.55 11.32 35.29
C ALA A 16 -29.67 11.58 34.05
N GLY A 17 -29.72 12.80 33.49
CA GLY A 17 -28.87 13.21 32.36
C GLY A 17 -27.37 13.32 32.67
N ALA A 18 -26.97 13.53 33.92
CA ALA A 18 -25.56 13.54 34.32
C ALA A 18 -24.98 12.12 34.41
N ARG A 19 -25.81 11.13 34.78
CA ARG A 19 -25.41 9.70 34.74
C ARG A 19 -25.25 9.21 33.31
N GLU A 20 -26.19 9.55 32.44
CA GLU A 20 -26.15 9.19 31.02
C GLU A 20 -24.93 9.82 30.31
N GLN A 21 -24.61 11.08 30.61
CA GLN A 21 -23.38 11.72 30.11
C GLN A 21 -22.10 11.06 30.64
N ALA A 22 -22.06 10.63 31.90
CA ALA A 22 -20.91 9.93 32.46
C ALA A 22 -20.71 8.55 31.79
N GLU A 23 -21.79 7.83 31.49
CA GLU A 23 -21.75 6.56 30.76
C GLU A 23 -21.23 6.73 29.32
N TRP A 24 -21.68 7.77 28.61
CA TRP A 24 -21.17 8.09 27.27
C TRP A 24 -19.67 8.44 27.28
N LEU A 25 -19.22 9.23 28.26
CA LEU A 25 -17.81 9.58 28.41
C LEU A 25 -16.95 8.35 28.71
N GLN A 26 -17.43 7.43 29.55
CA GLN A 26 -16.75 6.16 29.81
C GLN A 26 -16.67 5.30 28.54
N LEU A 27 -17.74 5.20 27.76
CA LEU A 27 -17.74 4.45 26.50
C LEU A 27 -16.75 5.04 25.48
N LEU A 28 -16.70 6.37 25.38
CA LEU A 28 -15.75 7.10 24.54
C LEU A 28 -14.31 6.85 24.99
N GLN A 29 -14.02 6.89 26.29
CA GLN A 29 -12.70 6.59 26.84
C GLN A 29 -12.30 5.15 26.56
N LEU A 30 -13.18 4.18 26.80
CA LEU A 30 -12.91 2.77 26.53
C LEU A 30 -12.61 2.53 25.04
N THR A 31 -13.36 3.19 24.16
CA THR A 31 -13.17 3.09 22.71
C THR A 31 -11.89 3.77 22.26
N ALA A 32 -11.54 4.91 22.86
CA ALA A 32 -10.30 5.63 22.60
C ALA A 32 -9.08 4.84 23.05
N ASP A 33 -9.12 4.26 24.25
CA ASP A 33 -8.04 3.43 24.81
C ASP A 33 -7.83 2.17 23.94
N THR A 34 -8.93 1.47 23.63
CA THR A 34 -8.91 0.28 22.74
C THR A 34 -8.42 0.64 21.33
N GLY A 35 -8.85 1.79 20.80
CA GLY A 35 -8.42 2.29 19.50
C GLY A 35 -6.93 2.66 19.47
N SER A 36 -6.41 3.20 20.58
CA SER A 36 -4.99 3.51 20.73
C SER A 36 -4.14 2.24 20.73
N ASP A 37 -4.58 1.20 21.45
CA ASP A 37 -3.85 -0.08 21.54
C ASP A 37 -3.82 -0.79 20.17
N LEU A 38 -4.96 -0.84 19.47
CA LEU A 38 -5.04 -1.39 18.12
C LEU A 38 -4.21 -0.58 17.11
N GLY A 39 -4.19 0.74 17.23
CA GLY A 39 -3.38 1.62 16.39
C GLY A 39 -1.87 1.39 16.62
N GLN A 40 -1.44 1.23 17.86
CA GLN A 40 -0.06 0.91 18.21
C GLN A 40 0.36 -0.45 17.66
N LEU A 41 -0.49 -1.47 17.79
CA LEU A 41 -0.30 -2.79 17.19
C LEU A 41 -0.16 -2.72 15.67
N LEU A 42 -1.06 -2.00 14.99
CA LEU A 42 -1.03 -1.84 13.54
C LEU A 42 0.26 -1.14 13.06
N VAL A 43 0.71 -0.11 13.76
CA VAL A 43 1.98 0.57 13.47
C VAL A 43 3.17 -0.37 13.68
N LEU A 44 3.14 -1.19 14.74
CA LEU A 44 4.17 -2.17 15.02
C LEU A 44 4.24 -3.25 13.93
N GLU A 45 3.09 -3.80 13.55
CA GLU A 45 2.98 -4.78 12.46
C GLU A 45 3.42 -4.17 11.13
N LEU A 46 3.02 -2.94 10.85
CA LEU A 46 3.44 -2.25 9.63
C LEU A 46 4.94 -2.00 9.62
N ARG A 47 5.55 -1.58 10.74
CA ARG A 47 7.01 -1.45 10.89
C ARG A 47 7.71 -2.79 10.71
N LEU A 48 7.17 -3.86 11.26
CA LEU A 48 7.74 -5.19 11.15
C LEU A 48 7.65 -5.70 9.70
N ALA A 49 6.50 -5.47 9.05
CA ALA A 49 6.28 -5.79 7.64
C ALA A 49 7.19 -4.94 6.73
N LEU A 50 7.42 -3.67 7.04
CA LEU A 50 8.37 -2.82 6.31
C LEU A 50 9.81 -3.28 6.51
N ALA A 51 10.17 -3.67 7.73
CA ALA A 51 11.50 -4.19 8.04
C ALA A 51 11.77 -5.53 7.35
N SER A 52 10.77 -6.41 7.27
CA SER A 52 10.85 -7.68 6.54
C SER A 52 10.88 -7.45 5.02
N LEU A 53 10.11 -6.48 4.51
CA LEU A 53 10.13 -6.08 3.10
C LEU A 53 11.51 -5.57 2.68
N GLY A 54 12.17 -4.78 3.52
CA GLY A 54 13.53 -4.31 3.25
C GLY A 54 14.52 -5.46 3.08
N ARG A 55 14.50 -6.44 4.00
CA ARG A 55 15.34 -7.66 3.90
C ARG A 55 15.03 -8.47 2.65
N MET A 56 13.74 -8.67 2.33
CA MET A 56 13.32 -9.35 1.11
C MET A 56 13.78 -8.61 -0.16
N LEU A 57 13.69 -7.28 -0.16
CA LEU A 57 14.11 -6.45 -1.30
C LEU A 57 15.63 -6.51 -1.48
N LEU A 58 16.42 -6.46 -0.41
CA LEU A 58 17.87 -6.68 -0.46
C LEU A 58 18.20 -8.07 -0.99
N LEU A 59 17.48 -9.11 -0.54
CA LEU A 59 17.71 -10.47 -1.00
C LEU A 59 17.35 -10.64 -2.47
N ALA A 60 16.23 -10.06 -2.91
CA ALA A 60 15.85 -10.02 -4.32
C ALA A 60 16.86 -9.24 -5.17
N LEU A 61 17.37 -8.12 -4.65
CA LEU A 61 18.40 -7.33 -5.31
C LEU A 61 19.73 -8.07 -5.40
N ALA A 62 20.09 -8.89 -4.40
CA ALA A 62 21.26 -9.75 -4.40
C ALA A 62 21.08 -11.00 -5.30
N PHE A 63 19.85 -11.49 -5.42
CA PHE A 63 19.52 -12.59 -6.31
C PHE A 63 19.58 -12.19 -7.78
N LEU A 64 19.17 -10.95 -8.10
CA LEU A 64 19.18 -10.43 -9.47
C LEU A 64 20.55 -10.54 -10.17
N PRO A 65 21.69 -10.11 -9.60
CA PRO A 65 23.00 -10.27 -10.25
C PRO A 65 23.41 -11.74 -10.38
N LEU A 66 23.08 -12.60 -9.42
CA LEU A 66 23.35 -14.04 -9.52
C LEU A 66 22.55 -14.67 -10.67
N LEU A 67 21.28 -14.29 -10.81
CA LEU A 67 20.43 -14.74 -11.90
C LEU A 67 20.95 -14.25 -13.26
N LEU A 68 21.36 -12.99 -13.35
CA LEU A 68 21.98 -12.43 -14.56
C LEU A 68 23.28 -13.17 -14.91
N LEU A 69 24.11 -13.49 -13.92
CA LEU A 69 25.35 -14.23 -14.11
C LEU A 69 25.08 -15.66 -14.59
N ALA A 70 24.12 -16.35 -13.98
CA ALA A 70 23.70 -17.69 -14.38
C ALA A 70 23.15 -17.69 -15.81
N TRP A 71 22.33 -16.70 -16.16
CA TRP A 71 21.83 -16.50 -17.52
C TRP A 71 22.96 -16.25 -18.53
N LEU A 72 23.92 -15.40 -18.17
CA LEU A 72 25.09 -15.12 -19.00
C LEU A 72 25.90 -16.40 -19.26
N GLY A 73 26.15 -17.20 -18.22
CA GLY A 73 26.82 -18.49 -18.34
C GLY A 73 26.07 -19.46 -19.25
N LEU A 74 24.74 -19.58 -19.06
CA LEU A 74 23.90 -20.46 -19.87
C LEU A 74 23.92 -20.11 -21.35
N THR A 75 23.89 -18.81 -21.68
CA THR A 75 23.90 -18.31 -23.06
C THR A 75 25.29 -18.34 -23.69
N LEU A 76 26.36 -18.29 -22.89
CA LEU A 76 27.73 -18.43 -23.35
C LEU A 76 28.07 -19.87 -23.78
N LEU A 77 27.51 -20.89 -23.11
CA LEU A 77 27.74 -22.30 -23.46
C LEU A 77 27.48 -22.65 -24.94
N PRO A 78 26.30 -22.38 -25.53
CA PRO A 78 26.04 -22.67 -26.93
C PRO A 78 26.89 -21.81 -27.88
N ALA A 79 27.22 -20.57 -27.49
CA ALA A 79 28.10 -19.70 -28.27
C ALA A 79 29.53 -20.26 -28.38
N VAL A 80 30.09 -20.74 -27.26
CA VAL A 80 31.38 -21.41 -27.22
C VAL A 80 31.33 -22.73 -27.99
N LEU A 81 30.25 -23.51 -27.85
CA LEU A 81 30.09 -24.76 -28.59
C LEU A 81 30.07 -24.52 -30.12
N LEU A 82 29.37 -23.47 -30.57
CA LEU A 82 29.34 -23.10 -31.98
C LEU A 82 30.71 -22.62 -32.47
N TYR A 83 31.44 -21.88 -31.65
CA TYR A 83 32.83 -21.50 -31.95
C TYR A 83 33.72 -22.75 -32.13
N GLN A 84 33.66 -23.70 -31.19
CA GLN A 84 34.45 -24.93 -31.25
C GLN A 84 34.11 -25.78 -32.47
N HIS A 85 32.85 -25.80 -32.89
CA HIS A 85 32.42 -26.58 -34.06
C HIS A 85 32.76 -25.88 -35.40
N SER A 86 32.60 -24.56 -35.47
CA SER A 86 32.80 -23.80 -36.71
C SER A 86 34.21 -23.27 -36.91
N GLY A 87 35.03 -23.23 -35.85
CA GLY A 87 36.33 -22.55 -35.82
C GLY A 87 36.25 -21.02 -35.92
N SER A 88 35.06 -20.44 -36.07
CA SER A 88 34.86 -19.01 -36.27
C SER A 88 34.38 -18.34 -34.98
N PRO A 89 35.18 -17.44 -34.37
CA PRO A 89 34.75 -16.70 -33.18
C PRO A 89 33.57 -15.77 -33.48
N ALA A 90 33.48 -15.26 -34.72
CA ALA A 90 32.40 -14.38 -35.15
C ALA A 90 31.02 -15.07 -35.06
N LEU A 91 30.92 -16.34 -35.42
CA LEU A 91 29.66 -17.09 -35.34
C LEU A 91 29.22 -17.33 -33.90
N GLY A 92 30.15 -17.64 -33.00
CA GLY A 92 29.86 -17.75 -31.57
C GLY A 92 29.34 -16.44 -30.96
N VAL A 93 30.01 -15.32 -31.27
CA VAL A 93 29.59 -13.98 -30.82
C VAL A 93 28.21 -13.61 -31.39
N LEU A 94 27.97 -13.89 -32.68
CA LEU A 94 26.68 -13.61 -33.33
C LEU A 94 25.54 -14.39 -32.66
N LEU A 95 25.76 -15.68 -32.37
CA LEU A 95 24.79 -16.52 -31.67
C LEU A 95 24.52 -15.99 -30.26
N PHE A 96 25.57 -15.67 -29.50
CA PHE A 96 25.45 -15.08 -28.17
C PHE A 96 24.61 -13.79 -28.21
N LEU A 97 24.95 -12.87 -29.11
CA LEU A 97 24.25 -11.61 -29.28
C LEU A 97 22.79 -11.82 -29.67
N ALA A 98 22.50 -12.74 -30.59
CA ALA A 98 21.14 -13.07 -31.00
C ALA A 98 20.29 -13.54 -29.81
N ILE A 99 20.84 -14.40 -28.93
CA ILE A 99 20.14 -14.85 -27.72
C ILE A 99 19.86 -13.68 -26.77
N GLN A 100 20.83 -12.78 -26.56
CA GLN A 100 20.63 -11.60 -25.71
C GLN A 100 19.54 -10.66 -26.26
N LEU A 101 19.54 -10.43 -27.59
CA LEU A 101 18.52 -9.61 -28.24
C LEU A 101 17.13 -10.23 -28.15
N MET A 102 17.00 -11.55 -28.27
CA MET A 102 15.72 -12.25 -28.07
C MET A 102 15.21 -12.09 -26.64
N ALA A 103 16.09 -12.25 -25.64
CA ALA A 103 15.71 -12.07 -24.24
C ALA A 103 15.26 -10.62 -23.97
N LEU A 104 16.03 -9.63 -24.44
CA LEU A 104 15.69 -8.22 -24.30
C LEU A 104 14.37 -7.89 -25.01
N GLY A 105 14.15 -8.43 -26.21
CA GLY A 105 12.90 -8.30 -26.95
C GLY A 105 11.72 -8.90 -26.17
N GLY A 106 11.90 -10.06 -25.55
CA GLY A 106 10.89 -10.69 -24.68
C GLY A 106 10.50 -9.81 -23.49
N ILE A 107 11.49 -9.26 -22.78
CA ILE A 107 11.27 -8.33 -21.66
C ILE A 107 10.57 -7.06 -22.15
N ALA A 108 11.02 -6.48 -23.27
CA ALA A 108 10.40 -5.30 -23.85
C ALA A 108 8.94 -5.55 -24.22
N MET A 109 8.63 -6.67 -24.87
CA MET A 109 7.25 -7.04 -25.19
C MET A 109 6.38 -7.22 -23.95
N ALA A 110 6.91 -7.90 -22.92
CA ALA A 110 6.22 -8.03 -21.64
C ALA A 110 5.97 -6.65 -21.01
N TRP A 111 6.99 -5.79 -20.96
CA TRP A 111 6.87 -4.42 -20.47
C TRP A 111 5.80 -3.63 -21.22
N LEU A 112 5.81 -3.65 -22.56
CA LEU A 112 4.80 -2.99 -23.38
C LEU A 112 3.38 -3.53 -23.11
N ARG A 113 3.25 -4.84 -22.88
CA ARG A 113 1.96 -5.49 -22.57
C ARG A 113 1.45 -5.13 -21.17
N TYR A 114 2.31 -5.17 -20.15
CA TYR A 114 1.92 -4.80 -18.79
C TYR A 114 1.72 -3.30 -18.62
N ARG A 115 2.46 -2.45 -19.36
CA ARG A 115 2.26 -1.00 -19.37
C ARG A 115 0.86 -0.61 -19.87
N LYS A 116 0.25 -1.39 -20.78
CA LYS A 116 -1.15 -1.19 -21.19
C LYS A 116 -2.15 -1.46 -20.05
N GLY A 117 -1.80 -2.31 -19.08
CA GLY A 117 -2.60 -2.60 -17.88
C GLY A 117 -2.27 -1.76 -16.65
N LEU A 118 -1.12 -1.07 -16.63
CA LEU A 118 -0.68 -0.19 -15.54
C LEU A 118 -1.26 1.22 -15.62
N GLY A 119 -1.97 1.57 -16.70
CA GLY A 119 -2.97 2.61 -16.61
C GLY A 119 -3.99 2.10 -15.61
N LEU A 120 -3.92 2.53 -14.35
CA LEU A 120 -4.93 2.26 -13.34
C LEU A 120 -6.07 3.27 -13.57
N PRO A 121 -7.09 3.01 -14.41
CA PRO A 121 -8.19 3.94 -14.61
C PRO A 121 -8.93 4.19 -13.29
N ARG A 122 -8.97 3.21 -12.39
CA ARG A 122 -9.57 3.35 -11.05
C ARG A 122 -8.77 4.30 -10.15
N THR A 123 -7.45 4.16 -10.09
CA THR A 123 -6.61 5.07 -9.29
C THR A 123 -6.57 6.47 -9.91
N ARG A 124 -6.58 6.60 -11.25
CA ARG A 124 -6.72 7.92 -11.90
C ARG A 124 -8.07 8.57 -11.64
N ARG A 125 -9.17 7.82 -11.59
CA ARG A 125 -10.50 8.34 -11.21
C ARG A 125 -10.53 8.79 -9.75
N GLN A 126 -9.98 7.98 -8.84
CA GLN A 126 -9.88 8.35 -7.42
C GLN A 126 -8.93 9.55 -7.22
N TRP A 127 -7.83 9.62 -7.95
CA TRP A 127 -6.89 10.73 -7.84
C TRP A 127 -7.47 12.01 -8.42
N ARG A 128 -8.19 11.95 -9.56
CA ARG A 128 -8.96 13.09 -10.11
C ARG A 128 -10.08 13.56 -9.19
N ALA A 129 -10.74 12.64 -8.49
CA ALA A 129 -11.71 12.98 -7.44
C ALA A 129 -11.04 13.65 -6.23
N PHE A 130 -9.81 13.25 -5.90
CA PHE A 130 -8.99 13.86 -4.84
C PHE A 130 -8.38 15.21 -5.23
N THR A 131 -7.97 15.42 -6.48
CA THR A 131 -7.40 16.69 -6.97
C THR A 131 -8.44 17.73 -7.37
N GLY A 132 -9.74 17.46 -7.20
CA GLY A 132 -10.77 18.48 -7.35
C GLY A 132 -10.93 19.04 -8.76
N GLU A 133 -10.52 18.32 -9.81
CA GLU A 133 -10.81 18.70 -11.22
C GLU A 133 -12.28 18.44 -11.61
N GLY A 134 -13.17 18.29 -10.63
CA GLY A 134 -14.57 17.95 -10.82
C GLY A 134 -15.55 18.81 -10.02
N THR A 135 -15.12 19.92 -9.42
CA THR A 135 -16.03 20.93 -8.85
C THR A 135 -16.20 22.08 -9.85
N GLY A 136 -16.65 21.72 -11.05
CA GLY A 136 -17.39 22.62 -11.92
C GLY A 136 -18.87 22.32 -11.79
N GLU A 137 -19.44 22.47 -10.59
CA GLU A 137 -20.89 22.52 -10.42
C GLU A 137 -21.29 23.83 -9.75
N GLY A 138 -22.17 24.56 -10.42
CA GLY A 138 -23.37 25.07 -9.77
C GLY A 138 -23.28 26.46 -9.15
N GLY A 139 -23.09 27.49 -9.98
CA GLY A 139 -23.73 28.79 -9.72
C GLY A 139 -25.14 28.80 -10.31
N GLY A 140 -26.04 27.95 -9.78
CA GLY A 140 -27.47 28.12 -9.97
C GLY A 140 -27.96 29.13 -8.95
N GLU A 141 -28.25 30.34 -9.37
CA GLU A 141 -28.99 31.30 -8.55
C GLU A 141 -30.50 30.99 -8.66
N PRO A 142 -31.18 30.71 -7.54
CA PRO A 142 -32.62 30.76 -7.46
C PRO A 142 -33.01 32.20 -7.13
N GLU A 143 -33.26 33.05 -8.13
CA GLU A 143 -33.86 34.36 -7.87
C GLU A 143 -35.39 34.24 -7.89
N VAL A 144 -35.86 34.04 -6.66
CA VAL A 144 -37.17 34.22 -6.03
C VAL A 144 -38.17 35.09 -6.81
N ALA A 145 -39.40 34.58 -6.84
CA ALA A 145 -40.58 35.23 -7.36
C ALA A 145 -41.12 36.38 -6.49
N GLU A 146 -41.90 37.23 -7.16
CA GLU A 146 -42.97 38.12 -6.68
C GLU A 146 -42.61 39.57 -6.26
N PRO A 147 -43.58 40.51 -6.29
CA PRO A 147 -44.98 40.43 -6.76
C PRO A 147 -45.31 41.21 -8.05
#